data_AF-A0A3T0JWF3-F1
#
_entry.id   AF-A0A3T0JWF3-F1
#
_cell.length_a   1.000
_cell.length_b   1.000
_cell.length_c   1.000
_cell.angle_alpha   90.00
_cell.angle_beta   90.00
_cell.angle_gamma   90.00
#
_symmetry.space_group_name_H-M   'P 1'
#
loop_
_entity.id
_entity.type
_entity.pdbx_description
1 polymer ?
#
loop_
_entity_poly.entity_id
_entity_poly.type
_entity_poly.pdbx_seq_one_letter_code
_entity_poly.pdbx_strand_id
1 'polypeptide(L)' 'MTSNRLIEQTYRTWSSPILLELKKREHEMAPAERQALENVLVERRLLDVGNPKGVERRKSAASKTDNPG' A
#
# COMPACT_ATOMS: atom_id res chain seq x y z
N MET A 1 -24.11 5.22 11.37
CA MET A 1 -23.36 4.19 10.62
C MET A 1 -21.89 4.61 10.48
N THR A 2 -21.12 4.55 11.58
CA THR A 2 -19.82 5.24 11.64
C THR A 2 -18.71 4.49 12.38
N SER A 3 -18.87 3.20 12.70
CA SER A 3 -17.84 2.47 13.45
C SER A 3 -16.87 1.69 12.55
N ASN A 4 -17.36 0.90 11.58
CA ASN A 4 -16.48 -0.03 10.85
C ASN A 4 -15.49 0.65 9.91
N ARG A 5 -15.91 1.69 9.16
CA ARG A 5 -15.02 2.41 8.24
C ARG A 5 -13.90 3.16 8.96
N LEU A 6 -14.21 3.78 10.11
CA LEU A 6 -13.24 4.50 10.91
C LEU A 6 -12.23 3.53 11.55
N ILE A 7 -12.69 2.39 12.07
CA ILE A 7 -11.80 1.34 12.59
C ILE A 7 -10.88 0.82 11.48
N GLU A 8 -11.41 0.53 10.30
CA GLU A 8 -10.62 0.06 9.17
C GLU A 8 -9.59 1.12 8.73
N GLN A 9 -10.00 2.38 8.64
CA GLN A 9 -9.10 3.48 8.30
C GLN A 9 -7.98 3.62 9.33
N THR A 10 -8.30 3.63 10.62
CA THR A 10 -7.31 3.70 11.70
C THR A 10 -6.35 2.52 11.62
N TYR A 11 -6.87 1.30 11.47
CA TYR A 11 -6.02 0.12 11.32
C TYR A 11 -5.09 0.23 10.11
N ARG A 12 -5.60 0.66 8.95
CA ARG A 12 -4.80 0.87 7.72
C ARG A 12 -3.70 1.90 7.95
N THR A 13 -4.03 3.04 8.56
CA THR A 13 -3.07 4.12 8.84
C THR A 13 -1.91 3.64 9.70
N TRP A 14 -2.19 2.87 10.75
CA TRP A 14 -1.16 2.42 11.70
C TRP A 14 -0.38 1.20 11.19
N SER A 15 -1.02 0.28 10.48
CA SER A 15 -0.38 -0.94 9.97
C SER A 15 0.43 -0.74 8.69
N SER A 16 0.06 0.20 7.82
CA SER A 16 0.77 0.45 6.56
C SER A 16 2.29 0.68 6.74
N PRO A 17 2.77 1.56 7.64
CA PRO A 17 4.21 1.73 7.83
C PRO A 17 4.90 0.46 8.34
N ILE A 18 4.23 -0.34 9.18
CA ILE A 18 4.76 -1.61 9.69
C ILE A 18 4.92 -2.61 8.55
N LEU A 19 3.89 -2.77 7.71
CA LEU A 19 3.91 -3.70 6.57
C LEU A 19 5.00 -3.30 5.54
N LEU A 20 5.18 -2.01 5.30
CA LEU A 20 6.23 -1.51 4.41
C LEU A 20 7.63 -1.71 5.00
N GLU A 21 7.81 -1.57 6.31
CA GLU A 21 9.08 -1.88 6.97
C GLU A 21 9.40 -3.38 6.94
N LEU A 22 8.40 -4.24 7.16
CA LEU A 22 8.54 -5.69 6.99
C LEU A 22 8.94 -6.05 5.56
N LYS A 23 8.38 -5.37 4.55
CA LYS A 23 8.74 -5.62 3.14
C LYS A 23 10.22 -5.36 2.87
N LYS A 24 10.82 -4.32 3.48
CA LYS A 24 12.26 -4.06 3.34
C LYS A 24 13.13 -5.18 3.91
N ARG A 25 12.61 -5.87 4.93
CA ARG A 25 13.29 -6.97 5.63
C ARG A 25 12.84 -8.34 5.17
N GLU A 26 12.12 -8.43 4.06
CA GLU A 26 11.56 -9.71 3.59
C GLU A 26 12.63 -10.79 3.38
N HIS A 27 13.86 -10.38 3.07
CA HIS A 27 15.01 -11.29 2.91
C HIS A 27 15.36 -12.08 4.18
N GLU A 28 14.94 -11.61 5.36
CA GLU A 28 15.12 -12.28 6.66
C GLU A 28 13.99 -13.27 6.97
N MET A 29 12.92 -13.29 6.17
CA MET A 29 11.71 -14.05 6.44
C MET A 29 11.71 -15.42 5.75
N ALA A 30 11.01 -16.38 6.36
CA ALA A 30 10.79 -17.68 5.72
C ALA A 30 9.98 -17.51 4.42
N PRO A 31 10.13 -18.40 3.41
CA PRO A 31 9.41 -18.28 2.14
C PRO A 31 7.89 -18.14 2.29
N ALA A 32 7.28 -18.87 3.22
CA ALA A 32 5.83 -18.80 3.47
C ALA A 32 5.40 -17.43 4.03
N GLU A 33 6.20 -16.85 4.92
CA GLU A 33 5.93 -15.55 5.53
C GLU A 33 6.09 -14.42 4.53
N ARG A 34 7.11 -14.50 3.66
CA ARG A 34 7.27 -13.58 2.52
C ARG A 34 6.05 -13.58 1.61
N GLN A 35 5.56 -14.77 1.25
CA GLN A 35 4.38 -14.88 0.39
C GLN A 35 3.13 -14.31 1.06
N ALA A 36 2.95 -14.56 2.36
CA ALA A 36 1.85 -14.00 3.12
C ALA A 36 1.92 -12.46 3.19
N LEU A 37 3.12 -11.91 3.42
CA LEU A 37 3.35 -10.46 3.43
C LEU A 37 3.03 -9.83 2.07
N GLU A 38 3.49 -10.44 0.98
CA GLU A 38 3.21 -9.98 -0.38
C GLU A 38 1.71 -9.93 -0.67
N ASN A 39 0.98 -10.99 -0.32
CA ASN A 39 -0.48 -11.04 -0.50
C ASN A 39 -1.18 -9.89 0.23
N VAL A 40 -0.82 -9.66 1.51
CA VAL A 40 -1.39 -8.56 2.30
C VAL A 40 -1.08 -7.21 1.67
N LEU A 41 0.14 -6.99 1.19
CA LEU A 41 0.54 -5.74 0.55
C LEU A 41 -0.23 -5.49 -0.76
N VAL A 42 -0.49 -6.53 -1.56
CA VAL A 42 -1.31 -6.44 -2.78
C VAL A 42 -2.77 -6.15 -2.45
N GLU A 43 -3.38 -6.89 -1.50
CA GLU A 43 -4.76 -6.67 -1.04
C GLU A 43 -4.96 -5.26 -0.48
N ARG A 44 -3.94 -4.74 0.23
CA ARG A 44 -3.92 -3.39 0.79
C ARG A 44 -3.57 -2.33 -0.26
N ARG A 45 -3.18 -2.72 -1.48
CA ARG A 45 -2.72 -1.86 -2.57
C ARG A 45 -1.51 -0.99 -2.17
N LEU A 46 -0.61 -1.56 -1.38
CA LEU A 46 0.64 -0.94 -0.93
C LEU A 46 1.80 -1.20 -1.89
N LEU A 47 1.65 -2.15 -2.82
CA LEU A 47 2.58 -2.41 -3.91
C LEU A 47 1.95 -2.03 -5.25
N ASP A 48 2.77 -1.42 -6.11
CA ASP A 48 2.39 -1.17 -7.51
C ASP A 48 2.70 -2.43 -8.34
N VAL A 49 1.80 -3.40 -8.27
CA VAL A 49 1.88 -4.64 -9.07
C VAL A 49 1.29 -4.48 -10.48
N GLY A 50 0.98 -3.24 -10.89
CA GLY A 50 0.24 -2.95 -12.11
C GLY A 50 -1.21 -3.47 -12.06
N ASN A 51 -2.02 -3.14 -13.07
CA ASN A 51 -3.38 -3.67 -13.18
C ASN A 51 -3.46 -4.70 -14.31
N PRO A 52 -4.00 -5.92 -14.09
CA PRO A 52 -4.29 -6.82 -15.20
C PRO A 52 -5.42 -6.33 -16.12
N LYS A 53 -6.30 -5.39 -15.72
CA LYS A 53 -7.47 -4.98 -16.55
C LYS A 53 -7.97 -3.51 -16.53
N GLY A 54 -7.22 -2.46 -16.16
CA GLY A 54 -7.86 -1.12 -16.15
C GLY A 54 -7.06 0.15 -15.78
N VAL A 55 -7.61 1.28 -16.23
CA VAL A 55 -7.04 2.64 -16.44
C VAL A 55 -6.66 3.42 -15.16
N GLU A 56 -6.35 2.76 -14.04
CA GLU A 56 -6.22 3.38 -12.71
C GLU A 56 -4.78 3.74 -12.30
N ARG A 57 -4.00 4.33 -13.22
CA ARG A 57 -2.90 5.26 -12.84
C ARG A 57 -3.42 6.64 -12.41
N ARG A 58 -4.74 6.86 -12.41
CA ARG A 58 -5.37 8.18 -12.25
C ARG A 58 -5.32 8.66 -10.79
N LYS A 59 -4.12 9.04 -10.33
CA LYS A 59 -3.77 10.09 -9.35
C LYS A 59 -2.35 9.82 -8.81
N SER A 60 -1.40 9.47 -9.68
CA SER A 60 0.02 9.68 -9.37
C SER A 60 0.25 11.18 -9.23
N ALA A 61 0.60 11.61 -8.02
CA ALA A 61 1.06 12.95 -7.64
C ALA A 61 0.14 14.12 -8.06
N ALA A 62 -0.55 14.71 -7.09
CA ALA A 62 -0.96 16.10 -7.22
C ALA A 62 0.28 16.95 -7.54
N SER A 63 0.34 17.35 -8.82
CA SER A 63 0.90 18.60 -9.32
C SER A 63 2.13 19.13 -8.58
N LYS A 64 3.30 18.82 -9.15
CA LYS A 64 4.45 19.70 -9.10
C LYS A 64 4.02 21.02 -9.78
N THR A 65 3.72 22.04 -8.99
CA THR A 65 3.49 23.41 -9.48
C THR A 65 4.86 24.00 -9.79
N ASP A 66 5.32 23.84 -11.04
CA ASP A 66 6.36 24.70 -11.61
C ASP A 66 5.73 26.07 -11.88
N ASN A 67 6.23 27.10 -11.20
CA ASN A 67 5.84 28.49 -11.37
C ASN A 67 6.99 29.20 -12.12
N PRO A 68 6.83 29.63 -13.39
CA PRO A 68 7.80 30.51 -14.01
C PRO A 68 7.45 31.96 -13.70
N GLY A 69 8.42 32.68 -13.14
CA GLY A 69 8.42 34.16 -13.11
C GLY A 69 8.89 34.74 -14.42
#